data_AF-A0A1J5K169-F1
#
_entry.id   AF-A0A1J5K169-F1
#
_cell.length_a   1.000
_cell.length_b   1.000
_cell.length_c   1.000
_cell.angle_alpha   90.00
_cell.angle_beta   90.00
_cell.angle_gamma   90.00
#
_symmetry.space_group_name_H-M   'P 1'
#
loop_
_entity.id
_entity.type
_entity.pdbx_description
1 polymer ?
#
loop_
_entity_poly.entity_id
_entity_poly.type
_entity_poly.pdbx_seq_one_letter_code
_entity_poly.pdbx_strand_id
1 'polypeptide(L)'
;MNYSDFKNHRNVGYMAWLRTQNCVVTGSKAECAHHIRLGTNGGSSLKPSDYFCIPLENEFHTQGELAVHMIGEESFLNHFNLNKEDLFLKYLKGFLLETYQIAIDFEKESILEKISILVNEIEARRPAKKVRKKTQTKKDKGPDSTKKSPKELKPSFKGDPYYEKAKELKRVRDKELRDSMKSNQTSSTQSAESIDYYAKIKEEQKIKARNYRKEQYRKLKEFKSK
;
A
#
# COMPACT_ATOMS: atom_id res chain seq x y z
N MET A 1 -3.43 23.52 6.18
CA MET A 1 -3.60 22.06 6.33
C MET A 1 -2.91 21.36 5.18
N ASN A 2 -2.35 20.19 5.39
CA ASN A 2 -1.86 19.32 4.31
C ASN A 2 -2.63 18.00 4.33
N TYR A 3 -2.73 17.29 3.19
CA TYR A 3 -3.38 15.98 3.16
C TYR A 3 -2.68 14.94 4.07
N SER A 4 -1.40 15.13 4.35
CA SER A 4 -0.63 14.34 5.32
C SER A 4 -1.18 14.40 6.75
N ASP A 5 -1.89 15.48 7.10
CA ASP A 5 -2.42 15.70 8.45
C ASP A 5 -3.72 14.93 8.70
N PHE A 6 -4.33 14.37 7.65
CA PHE A 6 -5.56 13.59 7.77
C PHE A 6 -5.31 12.29 8.54
N LYS A 7 -6.27 11.92 9.38
CA LYS A 7 -6.26 10.62 10.05
C LYS A 7 -6.35 9.49 9.02
N ASN A 8 -5.66 8.38 9.30
CA ASN A 8 -5.69 7.21 8.43
C ASN A 8 -6.97 6.40 8.64
N HIS A 9 -8.08 6.88 8.08
CA HIS A 9 -9.36 6.20 8.14
C HIS A 9 -9.38 4.99 7.20
N ARG A 10 -9.94 3.89 7.71
CA ARG A 10 -10.17 2.65 6.96
C ARG A 10 -11.67 2.41 6.85
N ASN A 11 -12.27 2.69 5.70
CA ASN A 11 -13.72 2.60 5.47
C ASN A 11 -14.02 1.59 4.35
N VAL A 12 -14.38 0.37 4.77
CA VAL A 12 -14.71 -0.73 3.85
C VAL A 12 -15.98 -0.43 3.05
N GLY A 13 -16.95 0.28 3.64
CA GLY A 13 -18.19 0.66 2.94
C GLY A 13 -17.91 1.64 1.81
N TYR A 14 -17.12 2.67 2.08
CA TYR A 14 -16.66 3.61 1.06
C TYR A 14 -15.87 2.91 -0.05
N MET A 15 -14.96 1.98 0.30
CA MET A 15 -14.21 1.19 -0.68
C MET A 15 -15.07 0.27 -1.53
N ALA A 16 -16.12 -0.33 -0.97
CA ALA A 16 -17.04 -1.15 -1.72
C ALA A 16 -17.84 -0.30 -2.72
N TRP A 17 -18.37 0.83 -2.26
CA TRP A 17 -19.07 1.80 -3.10
C TRP A 17 -18.17 2.39 -4.19
N LEU A 18 -16.92 2.72 -3.89
CA LEU A 18 -16.01 3.31 -4.87
C LEU A 18 -15.76 2.36 -6.06
N ARG A 19 -15.71 1.05 -5.82
CA ARG A 19 -15.54 0.04 -6.89
C ARG A 19 -16.79 -0.13 -7.77
N THR A 20 -17.94 0.42 -7.39
CA THR A 20 -19.12 0.43 -8.27
C THR A 20 -19.16 1.64 -9.19
N GLN A 21 -18.28 2.61 -8.97
CA GLN A 21 -18.19 3.83 -9.76
C GLN A 21 -17.49 3.58 -11.10
N ASN A 22 -17.60 4.56 -11.99
CA ASN A 22 -16.88 4.50 -13.26
C ASN A 22 -15.41 4.89 -13.09
N CYS A 23 -14.55 4.23 -13.87
CA CYS A 23 -13.14 4.51 -14.03
C CYS A 23 -12.93 5.99 -14.39
N VAL A 24 -12.01 6.65 -13.68
CA VAL A 24 -11.73 8.09 -13.90
C VAL A 24 -11.11 8.38 -15.27
N VAL A 25 -10.50 7.37 -15.91
CA VAL A 25 -9.81 7.53 -17.20
C VAL A 25 -10.78 7.35 -18.36
N THR A 26 -11.51 6.24 -18.40
CA THR A 26 -12.34 5.84 -19.55
C THR A 26 -13.81 6.18 -19.40
N GLY A 27 -14.30 6.33 -18.16
CA GLY A 27 -15.73 6.40 -17.86
C GLY A 27 -16.46 5.04 -17.89
N SER A 28 -15.77 3.94 -18.20
CA SER A 28 -16.30 2.57 -18.07
C SER A 28 -16.43 2.15 -16.62
N LYS A 29 -17.12 1.04 -16.32
CA LYS A 29 -17.24 0.54 -14.94
C LYS A 29 -15.86 0.19 -14.37
N ALA A 30 -15.54 0.70 -13.18
CA ALA A 30 -14.26 0.37 -12.53
C ALA A 30 -14.24 -1.07 -12.00
N GLU A 31 -13.03 -1.61 -11.91
CA GLU A 31 -12.78 -2.96 -11.40
C GLU A 31 -12.10 -2.92 -10.04
N CYS A 32 -11.34 -1.86 -9.77
CA CYS A 32 -10.55 -1.71 -8.57
C CYS A 32 -10.55 -0.28 -8.04
N ALA A 33 -10.10 -0.13 -6.80
CA ALA A 33 -9.90 1.16 -6.15
C ALA A 33 -8.40 1.31 -5.86
N HIS A 34 -7.81 2.40 -6.33
CA HIS A 34 -6.40 2.70 -6.19
C HIS A 34 -6.17 3.85 -5.22
N HIS A 35 -5.33 3.63 -4.20
CA HIS A 35 -4.92 4.67 -3.25
C HIS A 35 -3.89 5.60 -3.89
N ILE A 36 -4.19 6.90 -3.94
CA ILE A 36 -3.21 7.93 -4.32
C ILE A 36 -2.35 8.26 -3.10
N ARG A 37 -1.04 8.04 -3.21
CA ARG A 37 -0.07 8.30 -2.13
C ARG A 37 0.46 9.72 -2.19
N LEU A 38 0.59 10.30 -3.37
CA LEU A 38 1.27 11.59 -3.59
C LEU A 38 0.66 12.74 -2.78
N GLY A 39 1.40 13.15 -1.75
CA GLY A 39 1.05 14.27 -0.87
C GLY A 39 0.06 13.91 0.24
N THR A 40 -0.34 12.64 0.40
CA THR A 40 -1.34 12.19 1.38
C THR A 40 -0.70 11.65 2.67
N ASN A 41 -1.53 11.18 3.61
CA ASN A 41 -1.09 10.56 4.86
C ASN A 41 -0.50 9.13 4.73
N GLY A 42 -0.19 8.69 3.51
CA GLY A 42 0.49 7.42 3.26
C GLY A 42 2.01 7.55 3.30
N GLY A 43 2.68 6.70 4.08
CA GLY A 43 4.13 6.55 4.09
C GLY A 43 4.59 5.37 3.22
N SER A 44 5.92 5.18 3.08
CA SER A 44 6.50 4.07 2.29
C SER A 44 5.96 2.70 2.70
N SER A 45 5.63 2.52 3.98
CA SER A 45 5.08 1.27 4.54
C SER A 45 3.62 1.38 4.98
N LEU A 46 2.97 2.52 4.76
CA LEU A 46 1.62 2.78 5.26
C LEU A 46 0.70 3.22 4.12
N LYS A 47 -0.38 2.46 3.89
CA LYS A 47 -1.41 2.87 2.93
C LYS A 47 -2.08 4.18 3.38
N PRO A 48 -2.34 5.13 2.47
CA PRO A 48 -3.16 6.31 2.75
C PRO A 48 -4.53 5.96 3.33
N SER A 49 -5.26 6.97 3.76
CA SER A 49 -6.68 6.81 4.08
C SER A 49 -7.45 6.27 2.87
N ASP A 50 -8.45 5.43 3.15
CA ASP A 50 -9.34 4.92 2.11
C ASP A 50 -10.07 6.06 1.36
N TYR A 51 -10.24 7.24 1.96
CA TYR A 51 -10.84 8.40 1.29
C TYR A 51 -10.00 8.98 0.15
N PHE A 52 -8.69 8.68 0.11
CA PHE A 52 -7.79 9.13 -0.95
C PHE A 52 -7.58 8.04 -1.99
N CYS A 53 -8.68 7.54 -2.54
CA CYS A 53 -8.68 6.55 -3.61
C CYS A 53 -9.46 7.02 -4.83
N ILE A 54 -9.08 6.48 -5.98
CA ILE A 54 -9.77 6.66 -7.25
C ILE A 54 -10.19 5.30 -7.83
N PRO A 55 -11.36 5.22 -8.48
CA PRO A 55 -11.80 4.01 -9.16
C PRO A 55 -11.11 3.88 -10.52
N LEU A 56 -10.57 2.70 -10.81
CA LEU A 56 -9.82 2.39 -12.02
C LEU A 56 -10.16 1.00 -12.55
N GLU A 57 -9.96 0.81 -13.86
CA GLU A 57 -9.83 -0.52 -14.47
C GLU A 57 -8.44 -1.11 -14.19
N ASN A 58 -8.31 -2.43 -14.30
CA ASN A 58 -7.02 -3.10 -14.05
C ASN A 58 -5.94 -2.68 -15.06
N GLU A 59 -6.33 -2.32 -16.28
CA GLU A 59 -5.44 -1.79 -17.31
C GLU A 59 -4.75 -0.50 -16.83
N PHE A 60 -5.51 0.47 -16.31
CA PHE A 60 -4.96 1.71 -15.78
C PHE A 60 -4.41 1.60 -14.35
N HIS A 61 -4.65 0.47 -13.69
CA HIS A 61 -4.10 0.21 -12.36
C HIS A 61 -2.73 -0.48 -12.42
N THR A 62 -2.66 -1.70 -12.98
CA THR A 62 -1.46 -2.57 -12.89
C THR A 62 -1.02 -3.20 -14.21
N GLN A 63 -1.89 -3.33 -15.21
CA GLN A 63 -1.64 -4.23 -16.36
C GLN A 63 -1.24 -3.50 -17.65
N GLY A 64 -1.77 -2.31 -17.90
CA GLY A 64 -1.53 -1.56 -19.13
C GLY A 64 -0.20 -0.80 -19.12
N GLU A 65 0.21 -0.34 -20.30
CA GLU A 65 1.41 0.49 -20.46
C GLU A 65 1.31 1.82 -19.73
N LEU A 66 0.08 2.36 -19.66
CA LEU A 66 -0.26 3.59 -18.93
C LEU A 66 -0.76 3.31 -17.50
N ALA A 67 -0.52 2.12 -16.97
CA ALA A 67 -0.92 1.77 -15.62
C ALA A 67 -0.21 2.63 -14.57
N VAL A 68 -0.94 3.10 -13.56
CA VAL A 68 -0.40 3.98 -12.51
C VAL A 68 0.80 3.37 -11.76
N HIS A 69 0.81 2.05 -11.54
CA HIS A 69 1.98 1.37 -10.92
C HIS A 69 3.20 1.29 -11.83
N MET A 70 3.02 1.44 -13.15
CA MET A 70 4.09 1.38 -14.14
C MET A 70 4.72 2.75 -14.38
N ILE A 71 3.89 3.77 -14.64
CA ILE A 71 4.37 5.13 -14.98
C ILE A 71 4.52 6.05 -13.76
N GLY A 72 3.95 5.65 -12.62
CA GLY A 72 3.92 6.44 -11.39
C GLY A 72 2.71 7.38 -11.29
N GLU A 73 2.31 7.70 -10.06
CA GLU A 73 1.10 8.49 -9.77
C GLU A 73 1.12 9.90 -10.37
N GLU A 74 2.24 10.61 -10.30
CA GLU A 74 2.36 11.96 -10.86
C GLU A 74 2.23 11.96 -12.38
N SER A 75 2.97 11.07 -13.05
CA SER A 75 2.89 10.90 -14.51
C SER A 75 1.48 10.51 -14.95
N PHE A 76 0.83 9.61 -14.21
CA PHE A 76 -0.53 9.16 -14.48
C PHE A 76 -1.54 10.31 -14.41
N LEU A 77 -1.53 11.08 -13.32
CA LEU A 77 -2.43 12.22 -13.15
C LEU A 77 -2.22 13.28 -14.24
N ASN A 78 -0.96 13.58 -14.56
CA ASN A 78 -0.63 14.56 -15.60
C ASN A 78 -1.02 14.06 -17.01
N HIS A 79 -0.78 12.78 -17.31
CA HIS A 79 -1.08 12.19 -18.61
C HIS A 79 -2.57 12.23 -18.94
N PHE A 80 -3.42 11.91 -17.95
CA PHE A 80 -4.88 11.93 -18.10
C PHE A 80 -5.53 13.26 -17.71
N ASN A 81 -4.74 14.30 -17.42
CA ASN A 81 -5.19 15.62 -16.97
C ASN A 81 -6.19 15.54 -15.79
N LEU A 82 -5.87 14.70 -14.81
CA LEU A 82 -6.71 14.44 -13.64
C LEU A 82 -6.23 15.25 -12.44
N ASN A 83 -7.14 16.03 -11.85
CA ASN A 83 -6.91 16.67 -10.57
C ASN A 83 -7.37 15.77 -9.42
N LYS A 84 -6.41 15.28 -8.62
CA LYS A 84 -6.70 14.41 -7.47
C LYS A 84 -7.66 15.03 -6.46
N GLU A 85 -7.59 16.34 -6.25
CA GLU A 85 -8.41 17.01 -5.22
C GLU A 85 -9.88 17.07 -5.65
N ASP A 86 -10.12 17.41 -6.92
CA ASP A 86 -11.45 17.40 -7.53
C ASP A 86 -12.05 16.01 -7.53
N LEU A 87 -11.23 14.98 -7.81
CA LEU A 87 -11.64 13.58 -7.73
C LEU A 87 -12.05 13.19 -6.31
N PHE A 88 -11.26 13.55 -5.29
CA PHE A 88 -11.61 13.26 -3.90
C PHE A 88 -12.92 13.95 -3.50
N LEU A 89 -13.10 15.23 -3.83
CA LEU A 89 -14.34 15.95 -3.59
C LEU A 89 -15.55 15.27 -4.26
N LYS A 90 -15.41 14.93 -5.55
CA LYS A 90 -16.46 14.26 -6.33
C LYS A 90 -16.92 12.97 -5.65
N TYR A 91 -15.99 12.09 -5.30
CA TYR A 91 -16.33 10.78 -4.73
C TYR A 91 -16.82 10.86 -3.29
N LEU A 92 -16.29 11.77 -2.47
CA LEU A 92 -16.78 11.96 -1.11
C LEU A 92 -18.20 12.53 -1.10
N LYS A 93 -18.49 13.52 -1.96
CA LYS A 93 -19.86 14.05 -2.13
C LYS A 93 -20.81 12.98 -2.65
N GLY A 94 -20.41 12.26 -3.70
CA GLY A 94 -21.21 11.17 -4.28
C GLY A 94 -21.54 10.11 -3.24
N PHE A 95 -20.57 9.71 -2.41
CA PHE A 95 -20.80 8.74 -1.36
C PHE A 95 -21.79 9.23 -0.30
N LEU A 96 -21.67 10.47 0.16
CA LEU A 96 -22.61 11.05 1.12
C LEU A 96 -24.03 11.14 0.56
N LEU A 97 -24.15 11.56 -0.70
CA LEU A 97 -25.44 11.67 -1.37
C LEU A 97 -26.08 10.30 -1.59
N GLU A 98 -25.35 9.33 -2.14
CA GLU A 98 -25.91 8.02 -2.47
C GLU A 98 -26.15 7.16 -1.23
N THR A 99 -25.26 7.20 -0.24
CA THR A 99 -25.32 6.30 0.93
C THR A 99 -26.20 6.87 2.03
N TYR A 100 -26.14 8.19 2.25
CA TYR A 100 -26.81 8.85 3.37
C TYR A 100 -27.85 9.89 2.93
N GLN A 101 -28.03 10.13 1.63
CA GLN A 101 -28.98 11.10 1.08
C GLN A 101 -28.74 12.53 1.59
N ILE A 102 -27.47 12.91 1.73
CA ILE A 102 -27.05 14.24 2.21
C ILE A 102 -26.31 14.98 1.11
N ALA A 103 -26.77 16.19 0.84
CA ALA A 103 -26.04 17.17 0.05
C ALA A 103 -25.38 18.18 1.01
N ILE A 104 -24.10 18.45 0.79
CA ILE A 104 -23.36 19.50 1.49
C ILE A 104 -22.92 20.53 0.48
N ASP A 105 -23.39 21.75 0.70
CA ASP A 105 -22.95 22.93 -0.01
C ASP A 105 -21.80 23.59 0.73
N PHE A 106 -20.95 24.25 -0.04
CA PHE A 106 -19.78 24.94 0.47
C PHE A 106 -19.83 26.38 0.01
N GLU A 107 -19.47 27.31 0.88
CA GLU A 107 -19.50 28.73 0.57
C GLU A 107 -18.12 29.21 0.10
N LYS A 108 -17.17 29.33 1.01
CA LYS A 108 -15.85 29.95 0.77
C LYS A 108 -14.68 29.10 1.26
N GLU A 109 -14.94 27.85 1.63
CA GLU A 109 -13.93 26.95 2.16
C GLU A 109 -12.90 26.57 1.09
N SER A 110 -11.65 26.41 1.52
CA SER A 110 -10.61 25.82 0.71
C SER A 110 -10.93 24.35 0.37
N ILE A 111 -10.35 23.82 -0.70
CA ILE A 111 -10.57 22.43 -1.14
C ILE A 111 -10.25 21.42 -0.01
N LEU A 112 -9.18 21.68 0.73
CA LEU A 112 -8.77 20.84 1.86
C LEU A 112 -9.79 20.86 3.01
N GLU A 113 -10.34 22.04 3.34
CA GLU A 113 -11.38 22.16 4.37
C GLU A 113 -12.65 21.45 3.94
N LYS A 114 -13.05 21.59 2.67
CA LYS A 114 -14.19 20.86 2.08
C LYS A 114 -14.01 19.34 2.25
N ILE A 115 -12.84 18.81 1.92
CA ILE A 115 -12.53 17.38 2.10
C ILE A 115 -12.58 16.98 3.58
N SER A 116 -12.02 17.81 4.47
CA SER A 116 -12.08 17.58 5.92
C SER A 116 -13.52 17.50 6.44
N ILE A 117 -14.38 18.43 6.05
CA ILE A 117 -15.81 18.46 6.41
C ILE A 117 -16.49 17.17 5.94
N LEU A 118 -16.31 16.77 4.67
CA LEU A 118 -16.92 15.56 4.13
C LEU A 118 -16.45 14.30 4.86
N VAL A 119 -15.15 14.17 5.11
CA VAL A 119 -14.58 13.00 5.82
C VAL A 119 -15.11 12.91 7.24
N ASN A 120 -15.17 14.04 7.97
CA ASN A 120 -15.69 14.07 9.33
C ASN A 120 -17.18 13.69 9.36
N GLU A 121 -17.96 14.17 8.40
CA GLU A 121 -19.38 13.83 8.30
C GLU A 121 -19.59 12.34 8.04
N ILE A 122 -18.82 11.75 7.12
CA ILE A 122 -18.88 10.32 6.83
C ILE A 122 -18.52 9.49 8.07
N GLU A 123 -17.47 9.88 8.79
CA GLU A 123 -17.01 9.16 9.97
C GLU A 123 -17.95 9.34 11.17
N ALA A 124 -18.63 10.48 11.30
CA ALA A 124 -19.64 10.70 12.34
C ALA A 124 -20.86 9.78 12.18
N ARG A 125 -21.25 9.48 10.94
CA ARG A 125 -22.40 8.62 10.61
C ARG A 125 -22.07 7.15 10.55
N ARG A 126 -20.78 6.82 10.52
CA ARG A 126 -20.32 5.45 10.44
C ARG A 126 -20.81 4.66 11.65
N PRO A 127 -21.43 3.48 11.44
CA PRO A 127 -21.85 2.65 12.56
C PRO A 127 -20.65 2.32 13.45
N ALA A 128 -20.81 2.53 14.75
CA ALA A 128 -19.75 2.35 15.73
C ALA A 128 -19.11 0.97 15.54
N LYS A 129 -17.78 0.98 15.39
CA LYS A 129 -16.99 -0.25 15.25
C LYS A 129 -17.31 -1.14 16.45
N LYS A 130 -17.99 -2.28 16.24
CA LYS A 130 -18.24 -3.26 17.31
C LYS A 130 -16.90 -3.56 17.96
N VAL A 131 -16.68 -3.02 19.16
CA VAL A 131 -15.45 -3.24 19.91
C VAL A 131 -15.47 -4.72 20.28
N ARG A 132 -14.72 -5.54 19.55
CA ARG A 132 -14.35 -6.86 20.06
C ARG A 132 -13.56 -6.58 21.34
N LYS A 133 -14.19 -6.81 22.51
CA LYS A 133 -13.53 -6.73 23.81
C LYS A 133 -12.20 -7.48 23.69
N LYS A 134 -11.08 -6.76 23.76
CA LYS A 134 -9.78 -7.36 23.97
C LYS A 134 -9.85 -8.07 25.32
N THR A 135 -9.91 -9.40 25.31
CA THR A 135 -9.77 -10.18 26.54
C THR A 135 -8.36 -9.93 27.06
N GLN A 136 -8.26 -9.11 28.11
CA GLN A 136 -7.02 -8.87 28.83
C GLN A 136 -6.62 -10.16 29.55
N THR A 137 -5.64 -10.90 29.04
CA THR A 137 -4.98 -11.94 29.85
C THR A 137 -3.97 -11.25 30.76
N LYS A 138 -4.39 -10.95 32.00
CA LYS A 138 -3.51 -10.54 33.09
C LYS A 138 -2.68 -11.75 33.57
N LYS A 139 -1.36 -11.55 33.65
CA LYS A 139 -0.43 -12.32 34.48
C LYS A 139 -0.74 -12.02 35.96
N ASP A 140 -0.97 -13.05 36.79
CA ASP A 140 -0.16 -13.36 37.98
C ASP A 140 -0.86 -14.29 39.00
N LYS A 141 -0.09 -15.33 39.40
CA LYS A 141 0.06 -16.06 40.68
C LYS A 141 -1.15 -16.82 41.29
N GLY A 142 -0.92 -18.11 41.60
CA GLY A 142 -1.88 -19.14 42.08
C GLY A 142 -2.37 -18.97 43.53
N PRO A 143 -2.83 -20.01 44.28
CA PRO A 143 -2.87 -21.44 43.99
C PRO A 143 -4.28 -22.07 44.07
N ASP A 144 -4.29 -23.35 43.76
CA ASP A 144 -5.30 -24.37 44.04
C ASP A 144 -6.51 -24.53 43.09
N SER A 145 -6.46 -25.71 42.49
CA SER A 145 -7.38 -26.34 41.57
C SER A 145 -8.77 -26.51 42.16
N THR A 146 -9.83 -26.36 41.38
CA THR A 146 -10.50 -27.57 40.87
C THR A 146 -11.39 -27.31 39.65
N LYS A 147 -11.21 -28.21 38.66
CA LYS A 147 -12.08 -28.58 37.54
C LYS A 147 -12.20 -27.62 36.35
N LYS A 148 -11.24 -27.77 35.42
CA LYS A 148 -11.39 -27.53 33.98
C LYS A 148 -11.22 -28.84 33.21
N SER A 149 -12.05 -29.06 32.21
CA SER A 149 -11.94 -30.12 31.21
C SER A 149 -10.65 -29.98 30.37
N PRO A 150 -10.07 -31.08 29.85
CA PRO A 150 -8.74 -31.07 29.24
C PRO A 150 -8.77 -30.37 27.88
N LYS A 151 -7.96 -29.32 27.71
CA LYS A 151 -7.50 -28.85 26.39
C LYS A 151 -6.27 -29.68 26.04
N GLU A 152 -6.37 -30.49 25.00
CA GLU A 152 -5.21 -31.16 24.42
C GLU A 152 -4.16 -30.11 24.01
N LEU A 153 -3.01 -30.18 24.67
CA LEU A 153 -1.80 -29.47 24.29
C LEU A 153 -1.35 -30.02 22.95
N LYS A 154 -1.24 -29.18 21.91
CA LYS A 154 -0.54 -29.58 20.69
C LYS A 154 0.90 -29.96 21.07
N PRO A 155 1.35 -31.20 20.86
CA PRO A 155 2.70 -31.59 21.22
C PRO A 155 3.70 -30.86 20.32
N SER A 156 4.70 -30.24 20.93
CA SER A 156 5.85 -29.67 20.23
C SER A 156 6.83 -30.81 19.94
N PHE A 157 6.88 -31.30 18.70
CA PHE A 157 7.77 -32.38 18.25
C PHE A 157 9.26 -31.99 18.14
N LYS A 158 9.62 -30.80 18.64
CA LYS A 158 11.00 -30.31 18.62
C LYS A 158 11.85 -31.19 19.56
N GLY A 159 12.75 -31.99 18.98
CA GLY A 159 13.59 -32.96 19.70
C GLY A 159 13.30 -34.43 19.39
N ASP A 160 12.22 -34.74 18.65
CA ASP A 160 11.96 -36.10 18.17
C ASP A 160 12.93 -36.46 17.02
N PRO A 161 13.63 -37.62 17.09
CA PRO A 161 14.51 -38.10 16.02
C PRO A 161 13.85 -38.14 14.64
N TYR A 162 12.55 -38.47 14.57
CA TYR A 162 11.80 -38.51 13.32
C TYR A 162 11.57 -37.10 12.75
N TYR A 163 11.27 -36.12 13.61
CA TYR A 163 11.04 -34.74 13.22
C TYR A 163 12.31 -34.07 12.68
N GLU A 164 13.46 -34.26 13.35
CA GLU A 164 14.72 -33.70 12.88
C GLU A 164 15.18 -34.41 11.58
N LYS A 165 14.94 -35.73 11.43
CA LYS A 165 15.20 -36.44 10.16
C LYS A 165 14.35 -35.90 9.00
N ALA A 166 13.07 -35.63 9.22
CA ALA A 166 12.18 -35.05 8.22
C ALA A 166 12.60 -33.63 7.81
N LYS A 167 13.04 -32.83 8.79
CA LYS A 167 13.54 -31.47 8.57
C LYS A 167 14.84 -31.46 7.77
N GLU A 168 15.74 -32.40 8.05
CA GLU A 168 17.00 -32.54 7.32
C GLU A 168 16.76 -33.01 5.87
N LEU A 169 15.86 -33.98 5.66
CA LEU A 169 15.44 -34.41 4.32
C LEU A 169 14.86 -33.25 3.49
N LYS A 170 14.05 -32.39 4.11
CA LYS A 170 13.53 -31.19 3.44
C LYS A 170 14.65 -30.22 3.06
N ARG A 171 15.62 -29.99 3.94
CA ARG A 171 16.78 -29.12 3.64
C ARG A 171 17.60 -29.64 2.47
N VAL A 172 17.86 -30.95 2.44
CA VAL A 172 18.60 -31.59 1.35
C VAL A 172 17.84 -31.44 0.03
N ARG A 173 16.55 -31.76 0.01
CA ARG A 173 15.69 -31.59 -1.18
C ARG A 173 15.65 -30.14 -1.67
N ASP A 174 15.50 -29.18 -0.78
CA ASP A 174 15.49 -27.75 -1.13
C ASP A 174 16.86 -27.25 -1.61
N LYS A 175 17.95 -27.93 -1.21
CA LYS A 175 19.31 -27.65 -1.69
C LYS A 175 19.51 -28.24 -3.09
N GLU A 176 19.17 -29.50 -3.30
CA GLU A 176 19.23 -30.17 -4.62
C GLU A 176 18.35 -29.46 -5.66
N LEU A 177 17.17 -28.99 -5.26
CA LEU A 177 16.29 -28.21 -6.14
C LEU A 177 16.93 -26.86 -6.52
N ARG A 178 17.64 -26.22 -5.60
CA ARG A 178 18.38 -24.98 -5.90
C ARG A 178 19.58 -25.23 -6.79
N ASP A 179 20.32 -26.30 -6.54
CA ASP A 179 21.50 -26.67 -7.32
C ASP A 179 21.10 -27.07 -8.75
N SER A 180 19.98 -27.78 -8.93
CA SER A 180 19.41 -28.11 -10.25
C SER A 180 18.82 -26.90 -10.98
N MET A 181 18.15 -25.97 -10.28
CA MET A 181 17.74 -24.70 -10.91
C MET A 181 18.94 -23.87 -11.35
N LYS A 182 20.03 -23.87 -10.56
CA LYS A 182 21.26 -23.15 -10.87
C LYS A 182 22.03 -23.78 -12.02
N SER A 183 22.07 -25.11 -12.12
CA SER A 183 22.68 -25.82 -13.25
C SER A 183 21.87 -25.66 -14.54
N ASN A 184 20.54 -25.66 -14.46
CA ASN A 184 19.65 -25.36 -15.59
C ASN A 184 19.72 -23.89 -16.01
N GLN A 185 20.04 -22.97 -15.09
CA GLN A 185 20.32 -21.57 -15.43
C GLN A 185 21.64 -21.42 -16.19
N THR A 186 22.67 -22.22 -15.85
CA THR A 186 23.96 -22.17 -16.55
C THR A 186 23.90 -22.72 -17.98
N SER A 187 23.00 -23.65 -18.30
CA SER A 187 22.80 -24.15 -19.67
C SER A 187 21.97 -23.22 -20.55
N SER A 188 21.29 -22.22 -19.99
CA SER A 188 20.49 -21.24 -20.73
C SER A 188 21.08 -19.82 -20.74
N THR A 189 22.36 -19.64 -20.38
CA THR A 189 22.93 -18.30 -20.27
C THR A 189 23.24 -17.70 -21.64
N GLN A 190 22.46 -16.68 -21.98
CA GLN A 190 22.83 -15.60 -22.89
C GLN A 190 24.26 -15.11 -22.59
N SER A 191 24.98 -14.68 -23.62
CA SER A 191 26.43 -14.43 -23.61
C SER A 191 26.93 -13.60 -22.42
N ALA A 192 28.13 -13.94 -21.95
CA ALA A 192 28.83 -13.29 -20.83
C ALA A 192 29.00 -11.76 -21.01
N GLU A 193 28.90 -11.25 -22.24
CA GLU A 193 28.94 -9.82 -22.56
C GLU A 193 27.72 -9.05 -22.03
N SER A 194 26.56 -9.69 -21.93
CA SER A 194 25.34 -9.02 -21.45
C SER A 194 25.38 -8.71 -19.95
N ILE A 195 26.02 -9.57 -19.15
CA ILE A 195 26.12 -9.41 -17.69
C ILE A 195 27.05 -8.23 -17.34
N ASP A 196 28.15 -8.07 -18.07
CA ASP A 196 29.10 -6.97 -17.89
C ASP A 196 28.49 -5.62 -18.31
N TYR A 197 27.69 -5.62 -19.39
CA TYR A 197 26.96 -4.42 -19.85
C TYR A 197 26.01 -3.85 -18.78
N TYR A 198 25.17 -4.70 -18.17
CA TYR A 198 24.22 -4.23 -17.14
C TYR A 198 24.91 -3.79 -15.85
N ALA A 199 26.02 -4.43 -15.47
CA ALA A 199 26.81 -4.01 -14.31
C ALA A 199 27.38 -2.60 -14.53
N LYS A 200 27.90 -2.33 -15.73
CA LYS A 200 28.46 -1.04 -16.13
C LYS A 200 27.43 0.08 -16.16
N ILE A 201 26.25 -0.18 -16.73
CA ILE A 201 25.12 0.77 -16.74
C ILE A 201 24.69 1.13 -15.30
N LYS A 202 24.61 0.13 -14.42
CA LYS A 202 24.20 0.32 -13.02
C LYS A 202 25.23 1.13 -12.23
N GLU A 203 26.52 0.94 -12.50
CA GLU A 203 27.59 1.71 -11.88
C GLU A 203 27.60 3.17 -12.38
N GLU A 204 27.39 3.38 -13.68
CA GLU A 204 27.30 4.71 -14.28
C GLU A 204 26.12 5.52 -13.71
N GLN A 205 24.96 4.88 -13.53
CA GLN A 205 23.81 5.51 -12.88
C GLN A 205 24.08 5.90 -11.43
N LYS A 206 24.81 5.06 -10.67
CA LYS A 206 25.22 5.39 -9.29
C LYS A 206 26.15 6.60 -9.26
N ILE A 207 27.09 6.69 -10.20
CA ILE A 207 28.03 7.82 -10.31
C ILE A 207 27.28 9.11 -10.66
N LYS A 208 26.38 9.07 -11.66
CA LYS A 208 25.52 10.21 -12.02
C LYS A 208 24.69 10.71 -10.84
N ALA A 209 24.03 9.80 -10.11
CA ALA A 209 23.24 10.16 -8.93
C ALA A 209 24.09 10.71 -7.77
N ARG A 210 25.34 10.25 -7.62
CA ARG A 210 26.28 10.78 -6.61
C ARG A 210 26.73 12.20 -6.96
N ASN A 211 27.08 12.44 -8.22
CA ASN A 211 27.53 13.75 -8.69
C ASN A 211 26.40 14.78 -8.62
N TYR A 212 25.19 14.41 -9.05
CA TYR A 212 24.00 15.25 -8.93
C TYR A 212 23.78 15.69 -7.47
N ARG A 213 23.80 14.74 -6.51
CA ARG A 213 23.67 15.07 -5.09
C ARG A 213 24.75 16.04 -4.60
N LYS A 214 26.02 15.80 -4.94
CA LYS A 214 27.12 16.71 -4.58
C LYS A 214 26.91 18.12 -5.13
N GLU A 215 26.44 18.23 -6.37
CA GLU A 215 26.18 19.52 -7.01
C GLU A 215 25.03 20.27 -6.34
N GLN A 216 23.94 19.56 -6.00
CA GLN A 216 22.82 20.14 -5.25
C GLN A 216 23.28 20.62 -3.86
N TYR A 217 24.10 19.83 -3.16
CA TYR A 217 24.69 20.26 -1.89
C TYR A 217 25.58 21.50 -2.03
N ARG A 218 26.37 21.60 -3.11
CA ARG A 218 27.20 22.78 -3.38
C ARG A 218 26.34 24.02 -3.64
N LYS A 219 25.33 23.90 -4.50
CA LYS A 219 24.37 24.97 -4.80
C LYS A 219 23.65 25.45 -3.53
N LEU A 220 23.23 24.53 -2.67
CA LEU A 220 22.60 24.85 -1.38
C LEU A 220 23.56 25.60 -0.43
N LYS A 221 24.85 25.23 -0.43
CA LYS A 221 25.88 25.87 0.40
C LYS A 221 26.23 27.27 -0.10
N GLU A 222 26.32 27.46 -1.41
CA GLU A 222 26.52 28.77 -2.05
C GLU A 222 25.32 29.71 -1.79
N PHE A 223 24.10 29.17 -1.85
CA PHE A 223 22.88 29.93 -1.55
C PHE A 223 22.81 30.37 -0.08
N LYS A 224 23.24 29.52 0.86
CA LYS A 224 23.30 29.86 2.29
C LYS A 224 24.46 30.77 2.68
N SER A 225 25.41 30.97 1.77
CA SER A 225 26.60 31.82 1.96
C SER A 225 26.40 33.24 1.41
N LYS A 226 25.27 33.52 0.74
CA LYS A 226 24.81 34.85 0.35
C LYS A 226 23.76 35.34 1.32
#